data_AF-A0A1T3BML0-F1
#
_entry.id   AF-A0A1T3BML0-F1
#
_cell.length_a   1.000
_cell.length_b   1.000
_cell.length_c   1.000
_cell.angle_alpha   90.00
_cell.angle_beta   90.00
_cell.angle_gamma   90.00
#
_symmetry.space_group_name_H-M   'P 1'
#
loop_
_entity.id
_entity.type
_entity.pdbx_description
1 polymer ?
#
loop_
_entity_poly.entity_id
_entity_poly.type
_entity_poly.pdbx_seq_one_letter_code
_entity_poly.pdbx_strand_id
1 'polypeptide(L)'
;MTLTDVEISKVGTGVQMLGGKKLTMERGEIKEFTTAGVSVGISVISAELKGTVITGKGSGTGVKVEDKGTSANLTLDGVTIESVEKGVEMNGTGALMISGKTEIQFTSDNGYGVYVGKKVTRADLRNVTVTGENKGVGVKVSGRGVSANLTLTNVTVSKVATGLYMMGGKSLTMTGGSIGFTRSYGVYVGGEMTAKLTKTVITGSGGGNGVYATEGTVELDGVTIAQVETGVDISGGKSLTMKDGTIKEFTTEGMSVGISVISATLTGTIITGKGGGTGVKVEDKATASLTLTDVKISKVATGVEMNGTGALMISGSSTIQFKGKYGVYVGEGAVWLDDTTLRNVAKGMTVENGGCSHKGSIIFGGEHGISLTTGYAFLGEVAIEGKGSGKGKEGIKVYEGMLDLCKNS
;
A
#
# COMPACT_ATOMS: atom_id res chain seq x y z
N MET A 1 21.78 32.24 14.09
CA MET A 1 21.18 32.36 15.43
C MET A 1 21.23 30.99 16.05
N THR A 2 21.74 30.90 17.28
CA THR A 2 21.81 29.64 18.04
C THR A 2 21.07 29.84 19.36
N LEU A 3 20.14 28.95 19.67
CA LEU A 3 19.38 28.90 20.92
C LEU A 3 19.71 27.58 21.61
N THR A 4 20.13 27.63 22.86
CA THR A 4 20.53 26.44 23.60
C THR A 4 19.89 26.48 24.98
N ASP A 5 19.17 25.42 25.34
CA ASP A 5 18.46 25.29 26.62
C ASP A 5 17.47 26.47 26.89
N VAL A 6 16.86 26.99 25.82
CA VAL A 6 15.92 28.13 25.87
C VAL A 6 14.48 27.62 26.06
N GLU A 7 13.77 28.20 27.02
CA GLU A 7 12.35 27.96 27.27
C GLU A 7 11.47 29.13 26.78
N ILE A 8 10.43 28.84 26.02
CA ILE A 8 9.46 29.81 25.48
C ILE A 8 8.05 29.32 25.79
N SER A 9 7.19 30.19 26.33
CA SER A 9 5.81 29.82 26.64
C SER A 9 4.80 30.95 26.40
N LYS A 10 3.55 30.59 26.10
CA LYS A 10 2.39 31.51 26.02
C LYS A 10 2.54 32.61 24.97
N VAL A 11 2.98 32.24 23.77
CA VAL A 11 3.25 33.16 22.66
C VAL A 11 2.41 32.84 21.42
N GLY A 12 2.36 33.76 20.45
CA GLY A 12 1.79 33.44 19.14
C GLY A 12 2.67 32.46 18.36
N THR A 13 3.95 32.82 18.21
CA THR A 13 4.99 31.99 17.58
C THR A 13 6.16 31.86 18.54
N GLY A 14 6.67 30.63 18.73
CA GLY A 14 7.82 30.36 19.60
C GLY A 14 9.09 31.02 19.09
N VAL A 15 9.61 30.52 17.97
CA VAL A 15 10.77 31.07 17.27
C VAL A 15 10.39 31.42 15.85
N GLN A 16 10.66 32.65 15.42
CA GLN A 16 10.49 33.08 14.03
C GLN A 16 11.81 33.61 13.49
N MET A 17 12.36 32.95 12.46
CA MET A 17 13.52 33.46 11.74
C MET A 17 13.09 33.91 10.35
N LEU A 18 12.96 35.22 10.15
CA LEU A 18 12.53 35.80 8.87
C LEU A 18 13.61 35.71 7.78
N GLY A 19 14.89 35.71 8.16
CA GLY A 19 16.02 35.61 7.25
C GLY A 19 17.36 35.38 7.96
N GLY A 20 18.43 35.12 7.19
CA GLY A 20 19.80 34.91 7.69
C GLY A 20 20.33 33.51 7.37
N LYS A 21 21.61 33.22 7.65
CA LYS A 21 22.21 31.96 7.17
C LYS A 21 21.63 30.70 7.85
N LYS A 22 21.61 30.65 9.19
CA LYS A 22 21.30 29.43 9.93
C LYS A 22 20.58 29.70 11.25
N LEU A 23 19.52 28.92 11.50
CA LEU A 23 18.90 28.73 12.83
C LEU A 23 19.41 27.41 13.40
N THR A 24 19.89 27.43 14.63
CA THR A 24 20.14 26.22 15.42
C THR A 24 19.41 26.34 16.75
N MET A 25 18.67 25.30 17.14
CA MET A 25 18.07 25.20 18.46
C MET A 25 18.42 23.84 19.07
N GLU A 26 19.00 23.85 20.26
CA GLU A 26 19.41 22.63 20.97
C GLU A 26 18.77 22.56 22.35
N ARG A 27 18.12 21.44 22.67
CA ARG A 27 17.56 21.12 23.99
C ARG A 27 16.62 22.19 24.58
N GLY A 28 16.02 23.02 23.73
CA GLY A 28 15.06 24.03 24.18
C GLY A 28 13.64 23.47 24.30
N GLU A 29 12.77 24.23 24.94
CA GLU A 29 11.36 23.92 25.12
C GLU A 29 10.49 25.07 24.60
N ILE A 30 9.50 24.77 23.78
CA ILE A 30 8.49 25.72 23.31
C ILE A 30 7.12 25.16 23.66
N LYS A 31 6.35 25.87 24.47
CA LYS A 31 5.01 25.42 24.89
C LYS A 31 3.93 26.49 24.73
N GLU A 32 2.69 26.05 24.66
CA GLU A 32 1.51 26.92 24.70
C GLU A 32 1.46 27.99 23.57
N PHE A 33 1.95 27.67 22.37
CA PHE A 33 1.87 28.57 21.21
C PHE A 33 0.54 28.43 20.46
N THR A 34 0.17 29.44 19.65
CA THR A 34 -1.10 29.44 18.89
C THR A 34 -0.93 29.32 17.38
N THR A 35 0.21 29.73 16.82
CA THR A 35 0.45 29.75 15.36
C THR A 35 1.51 28.74 14.96
N ALA A 36 2.74 28.90 15.45
CA ALA A 36 3.82 27.96 15.18
C ALA A 36 4.81 27.83 16.34
N GLY A 37 5.34 26.63 16.56
CA GLY A 37 6.45 26.43 17.50
C GLY A 37 7.71 27.09 16.93
N VAL A 38 8.11 26.66 15.74
CA VAL A 38 9.20 27.27 14.97
C VAL A 38 8.75 27.61 13.55
N SER A 39 9.00 28.84 13.11
CA SER A 39 8.73 29.32 11.75
C SER A 39 9.99 29.83 11.05
N VAL A 40 10.24 29.32 9.85
CA VAL A 40 11.43 29.60 9.03
C VAL A 40 11.02 30.30 7.74
N GLY A 41 11.54 31.52 7.56
CA GLY A 41 11.22 32.43 6.47
C GLY A 41 12.19 32.39 5.27
N ILE A 42 11.97 33.32 4.33
CA ILE A 42 12.45 33.32 2.95
C ILE A 42 13.97 33.29 2.81
N SER A 43 14.68 34.08 3.62
CA SER A 43 16.13 34.23 3.47
C SER A 43 16.92 33.30 4.36
N VAL A 44 16.29 32.24 4.91
CA VAL A 44 16.96 31.22 5.73
C VAL A 44 17.54 30.12 4.84
N ILE A 45 18.81 29.77 5.04
CA ILE A 45 19.48 28.69 4.29
C ILE A 45 19.32 27.34 5.01
N SER A 46 19.33 27.35 6.34
CA SER A 46 19.15 26.13 7.13
C SER A 46 18.53 26.40 8.49
N ALA A 47 17.71 25.45 8.95
CA ALA A 47 17.22 25.37 10.31
C ALA A 47 17.47 23.97 10.86
N GLU A 48 18.09 23.89 12.03
CA GLU A 48 18.47 22.65 12.70
C GLU A 48 17.95 22.67 14.14
N LEU A 49 17.07 21.72 14.47
CA LEU A 49 16.55 21.54 15.82
C LEU A 49 17.05 20.18 16.34
N LYS A 50 17.63 20.17 17.53
CA LYS A 50 18.16 18.96 18.16
C LYS A 50 17.70 18.82 19.60
N GLY A 51 17.02 17.73 19.93
CA GLY A 51 16.53 17.50 21.30
C GLY A 51 15.50 18.52 21.78
N THR A 52 14.90 19.29 20.87
CA THR A 52 13.93 20.34 21.20
C THR A 52 12.56 19.73 21.47
N VAL A 53 11.86 20.25 22.48
CA VAL A 53 10.47 19.87 22.80
C VAL A 53 9.52 21.00 22.39
N ILE A 54 8.47 20.67 21.64
CA ILE A 54 7.49 21.61 21.11
C ILE A 54 6.08 21.11 21.45
N THR A 55 5.39 21.79 22.35
CA THR A 55 4.06 21.40 22.85
C THR A 55 3.02 22.47 22.54
N GLY A 56 2.06 22.15 21.67
CA GLY A 56 0.94 23.02 21.32
C GLY A 56 -0.24 22.93 22.30
N LYS A 57 -1.38 23.50 21.91
CA LYS A 57 -2.69 23.40 22.60
C LYS A 57 -3.79 22.78 21.73
N GLY A 58 -3.40 21.89 20.83
CA GLY A 58 -4.24 21.31 19.78
C GLY A 58 -4.42 22.24 18.56
N SER A 59 -3.65 23.33 18.48
CA SER A 59 -3.69 24.30 17.37
C SER A 59 -2.27 24.61 16.86
N GLY A 60 -2.18 25.17 15.65
CA GLY A 60 -0.92 25.62 15.08
C GLY A 60 -0.02 24.50 14.55
N THR A 61 1.12 24.91 14.00
CA THR A 61 2.10 23.99 13.40
C THR A 61 3.34 23.87 14.30
N GLY A 62 3.80 22.65 14.61
CA GLY A 62 5.03 22.45 15.39
C GLY A 62 6.24 23.14 14.75
N VAL A 63 6.59 22.75 13.53
CA VAL A 63 7.68 23.37 12.74
C VAL A 63 7.22 23.68 11.33
N LYS A 64 7.44 24.91 10.86
CA LYS A 64 7.00 25.40 9.55
C LYS A 64 8.12 26.07 8.76
N VAL A 65 8.23 25.73 7.47
CA VAL A 65 9.02 26.46 6.47
C VAL A 65 8.09 27.07 5.42
N GLU A 66 8.15 28.39 5.24
CA GLU A 66 7.20 29.15 4.39
C GLU A 66 7.39 28.92 2.87
N ASP A 67 6.29 28.90 2.09
CA ASP A 67 6.28 28.90 0.61
C ASP A 67 6.42 30.32 0.05
N LYS A 68 7.62 30.90 0.05
CA LYS A 68 7.85 32.24 -0.52
C LYS A 68 9.24 32.39 -1.18
N GLY A 69 9.73 31.32 -1.80
CA GLY A 69 11.09 31.29 -2.36
C GLY A 69 12.17 30.85 -1.36
N THR A 70 11.76 30.44 -0.16
CA THR A 70 12.61 29.86 0.86
C THR A 70 13.34 28.62 0.33
N SER A 71 14.67 28.62 0.39
CA SER A 71 15.51 27.47 0.03
C SER A 71 16.07 26.72 1.25
N ALA A 72 15.51 27.01 2.42
CA ALA A 72 15.97 26.46 3.69
C ALA A 72 15.94 24.93 3.69
N ASN A 73 17.07 24.32 4.08
CA ASN A 73 17.07 22.93 4.52
C ASN A 73 16.56 22.87 5.97
N LEU A 74 15.69 21.91 6.28
CA LEU A 74 15.21 21.68 7.64
C LEU A 74 15.73 20.33 8.16
N THR A 75 16.40 20.35 9.30
CA THR A 75 16.84 19.14 10.01
C THR A 75 16.23 19.10 11.41
N LEU A 76 15.56 18.00 11.75
CA LEU A 76 15.07 17.69 13.09
C LEU A 76 15.75 16.41 13.58
N ASP A 77 16.43 16.46 14.73
CA ASP A 77 17.16 15.33 15.31
C ASP A 77 16.75 15.13 16.78
N GLY A 78 16.00 14.05 17.04
CA GLY A 78 15.47 13.76 18.39
C GLY A 78 14.55 14.85 18.93
N VAL A 79 13.72 15.42 18.08
CA VAL A 79 12.74 16.46 18.46
C VAL A 79 11.45 15.80 18.92
N THR A 80 10.76 16.40 19.88
CA THR A 80 9.40 16.01 20.27
C THR A 80 8.43 17.12 19.88
N ILE A 81 7.39 16.79 19.12
CA ILE A 81 6.30 17.69 18.77
C ILE A 81 5.00 17.05 19.23
N GLU A 82 4.21 17.72 20.05
CA GLU A 82 2.99 17.15 20.60
C GLU A 82 1.86 18.18 20.74
N SER A 83 0.63 17.68 20.78
CA SER A 83 -0.57 18.50 20.93
C SER A 83 -0.66 19.64 19.92
N VAL A 84 -0.37 19.40 18.64
CA VAL A 84 -0.46 20.41 17.56
C VAL A 84 -1.55 20.06 16.56
N GLU A 85 -2.00 21.05 15.77
CA GLU A 85 -2.87 20.78 14.62
C GLU A 85 -2.08 20.07 13.51
N LYS A 86 -0.84 20.53 13.28
CA LYS A 86 0.08 20.04 12.25
C LYS A 86 1.47 19.86 12.86
N GLY A 87 2.12 18.74 12.59
CA GLY A 87 3.48 18.47 13.08
C GLY A 87 4.53 19.33 12.39
N VAL A 88 4.97 18.89 11.22
CA VAL A 88 6.01 19.52 10.40
C VAL A 88 5.45 19.89 9.03
N GLU A 89 5.61 21.15 8.63
CA GLU A 89 5.16 21.67 7.34
C GLU A 89 6.34 22.25 6.56
N MET A 90 6.81 21.54 5.54
CA MET A 90 7.91 21.98 4.68
C MET A 90 7.38 22.43 3.32
N ASN A 91 7.32 23.75 3.07
CA ASN A 91 6.96 24.27 1.74
C ASN A 91 8.11 24.89 0.94
N GLY A 92 9.32 24.99 1.52
CA GLY A 92 10.50 25.52 0.84
C GLY A 92 11.00 24.61 -0.29
N THR A 93 12.00 25.08 -1.04
CA THR A 93 12.68 24.29 -2.10
C THR A 93 13.81 23.40 -1.54
N GLY A 94 14.21 23.59 -0.29
CA GLY A 94 15.27 22.82 0.35
C GLY A 94 14.88 21.37 0.64
N ALA A 95 15.79 20.65 1.30
CA ALA A 95 15.57 19.29 1.77
C ALA A 95 14.99 19.27 3.19
N LEU A 96 14.16 18.26 3.48
CA LEU A 96 13.69 17.94 4.82
C LEU A 96 14.39 16.67 5.33
N MET A 97 14.98 16.74 6.52
CA MET A 97 15.58 15.60 7.22
C MET A 97 14.99 15.51 8.63
N ILE A 98 14.44 14.35 8.99
CA ILE A 98 13.91 14.10 10.33
C ILE A 98 14.49 12.79 10.84
N SER A 99 15.11 12.80 12.01
CA SER A 99 15.80 11.65 12.56
C SER A 99 15.90 11.65 14.09
N GLY A 100 16.78 10.82 14.65
CA GLY A 100 17.10 10.83 16.08
C GLY A 100 16.00 10.34 17.02
N LYS A 101 15.06 9.51 16.55
CA LYS A 101 13.85 9.14 17.31
C LYS A 101 12.91 10.32 17.54
N THR A 102 12.80 11.20 16.54
CA THR A 102 11.83 12.30 16.58
C THR A 102 10.41 11.76 16.70
N GLU A 103 9.61 12.36 17.58
CA GLU A 103 8.23 12.00 17.84
C GLU A 103 7.30 13.17 17.46
N ILE A 104 6.24 12.87 16.73
CA ILE A 104 5.30 13.88 16.23
C ILE A 104 3.86 13.40 16.52
N GLN A 105 3.13 14.16 17.33
CA GLN A 105 1.71 13.96 17.58
C GLN A 105 0.90 15.17 17.08
N PHE A 106 -0.16 14.89 16.31
CA PHE A 106 -1.12 15.89 15.88
C PHE A 106 -2.56 15.45 16.20
N THR A 107 -3.50 16.40 16.29
CA THR A 107 -4.85 16.13 16.86
C THR A 107 -6.03 16.56 15.97
N SER A 108 -5.75 17.02 14.74
CA SER A 108 -6.74 17.59 13.82
C SER A 108 -7.08 16.66 12.64
N ASP A 109 -8.35 16.65 12.23
CA ASP A 109 -8.84 15.92 11.04
C ASP A 109 -8.23 16.43 9.73
N ASN A 110 -7.98 17.74 9.65
CA ASN A 110 -7.28 18.36 8.53
C ASN A 110 -5.76 18.44 8.77
N GLY A 111 -5.31 17.90 9.90
CA GLY A 111 -3.92 17.89 10.33
C GLY A 111 -3.08 16.86 9.60
N TYR A 112 -1.78 16.96 9.83
CA TYR A 112 -0.82 15.98 9.37
C TYR A 112 0.37 15.93 10.30
N GLY A 113 1.05 14.78 10.34
CA GLY A 113 2.31 14.64 11.05
C GLY A 113 3.44 15.34 10.28
N VAL A 114 3.61 14.98 9.01
CA VAL A 114 4.63 15.59 8.14
C VAL A 114 4.02 15.93 6.79
N TYR A 115 4.15 17.18 6.37
CA TYR A 115 3.76 17.66 5.06
C TYR A 115 4.96 18.12 4.25
N VAL A 116 5.05 17.59 3.03
CA VAL A 116 6.09 17.89 2.04
C VAL A 116 5.43 18.60 0.86
N GLY A 117 5.74 19.89 0.73
CA GLY A 117 5.20 20.76 -0.30
C GLY A 117 5.80 20.49 -1.68
N LYS A 118 5.11 20.99 -2.70
CA LYS A 118 5.41 20.77 -4.13
C LYS A 118 6.86 21.03 -4.56
N LYS A 119 7.51 22.03 -3.95
CA LYS A 119 8.84 22.52 -4.31
C LYS A 119 9.98 21.78 -3.59
N VAL A 120 9.65 20.98 -2.57
CA VAL A 120 10.65 20.26 -1.79
C VAL A 120 11.38 19.28 -2.70
N THR A 121 12.71 19.30 -2.63
CA THR A 121 13.56 18.45 -3.48
C THR A 121 13.61 17.01 -3.00
N ARG A 122 13.68 16.82 -1.68
CA ARG A 122 13.61 15.52 -1.00
C ARG A 122 13.16 15.65 0.45
N ALA A 123 12.56 14.59 0.96
CA ALA A 123 12.29 14.42 2.38
C ALA A 123 12.78 13.04 2.83
N ASP A 124 13.66 13.02 3.84
CA ASP A 124 14.23 11.80 4.42
C ASP A 124 13.84 11.71 5.90
N LEU A 125 13.05 10.70 6.26
CA LEU A 125 12.66 10.41 7.64
C LEU A 125 13.30 9.09 8.08
N ARG A 126 14.02 9.09 9.19
CA ARG A 126 14.72 7.90 9.72
C ARG A 126 14.48 7.71 11.21
N ASN A 127 13.90 6.59 11.62
CA ASN A 127 13.54 6.34 13.03
C ASN A 127 12.63 7.45 13.56
N VAL A 128 11.46 7.64 12.94
CA VAL A 128 10.51 8.69 13.29
C VAL A 128 9.18 8.06 13.66
N THR A 129 8.55 8.57 14.71
CA THR A 129 7.20 8.16 15.12
C THR A 129 6.22 9.30 14.86
N VAL A 130 5.12 8.99 14.18
CA VAL A 130 4.02 9.92 13.88
C VAL A 130 2.71 9.33 14.40
N THR A 131 1.96 10.11 15.18
CA THR A 131 0.66 9.70 15.75
C THR A 131 -0.40 10.79 15.53
N GLY A 132 -1.63 10.41 15.15
CA GLY A 132 -2.67 11.38 14.77
C GLY A 132 -4.05 11.21 15.41
N GLU A 133 -4.18 10.48 16.53
CA GLU A 133 -5.47 10.27 17.23
C GLU A 133 -6.65 9.76 16.35
N ASN A 134 -6.34 8.93 15.36
CA ASN A 134 -7.23 8.40 14.32
C ASN A 134 -7.76 9.47 13.34
N LYS A 135 -7.02 10.57 13.20
CA LYS A 135 -7.34 11.74 12.38
C LYS A 135 -6.24 12.05 11.38
N GLY A 136 -6.58 12.86 10.38
CA GLY A 136 -5.65 13.40 9.39
C GLY A 136 -4.71 12.39 8.72
N VAL A 137 -3.56 12.89 8.29
CA VAL A 137 -2.59 12.11 7.49
C VAL A 137 -1.25 12.01 8.22
N GLY A 138 -0.69 10.80 8.34
CA GLY A 138 0.63 10.64 8.95
C GLY A 138 1.72 11.39 8.19
N VAL A 139 1.94 11.01 6.94
CA VAL A 139 2.89 11.67 6.03
C VAL A 139 2.18 12.03 4.72
N LYS A 140 2.26 13.29 4.31
CA LYS A 140 1.55 13.84 3.15
C LYS A 140 2.51 14.53 2.19
N VAL A 141 2.43 14.13 0.92
CA VAL A 141 3.06 14.81 -0.21
C VAL A 141 1.97 15.07 -1.23
N SER A 142 1.69 16.34 -1.55
CA SER A 142 0.62 16.67 -2.50
C SER A 142 0.83 18.00 -3.20
N GLY A 143 0.47 18.05 -4.48
CA GLY A 143 0.44 19.27 -5.29
C GLY A 143 0.68 18.99 -6.77
N ARG A 144 0.13 19.82 -7.67
CA ARG A 144 0.45 19.73 -9.10
C ARG A 144 1.94 20.05 -9.31
N GLY A 145 2.66 19.17 -9.99
CA GLY A 145 4.09 19.35 -10.31
C GLY A 145 5.06 19.06 -9.14
N VAL A 146 4.66 18.27 -8.15
CA VAL A 146 5.57 17.77 -7.11
C VAL A 146 6.75 17.05 -7.76
N SER A 147 7.98 17.36 -7.32
CA SER A 147 9.21 16.72 -7.81
C SER A 147 10.01 16.01 -6.71
N ALA A 148 9.47 15.96 -5.50
CA ALA A 148 10.13 15.41 -4.33
C ALA A 148 10.38 13.89 -4.47
N ASN A 149 11.51 13.45 -3.90
CA ASN A 149 11.71 12.07 -3.49
C ASN A 149 11.38 11.94 -2.00
N LEU A 150 10.60 10.94 -1.63
CA LEU A 150 10.28 10.64 -0.23
C LEU A 150 10.96 9.34 0.18
N THR A 151 11.85 9.41 1.19
CA THR A 151 12.50 8.25 1.78
C THR A 151 12.08 8.10 3.24
N LEU A 152 11.53 6.93 3.58
CA LEU A 152 11.12 6.57 4.93
C LEU A 152 11.88 5.33 5.38
N THR A 153 12.74 5.44 6.40
CA THR A 153 13.48 4.30 6.95
C THR A 153 13.10 4.09 8.41
N ASN A 154 12.53 2.92 8.73
CA ASN A 154 12.08 2.59 10.08
C ASN A 154 11.16 3.67 10.68
N VAL A 155 10.18 4.11 9.89
CA VAL A 155 9.18 5.10 10.30
C VAL A 155 7.93 4.39 10.79
N THR A 156 7.41 4.82 11.94
CA THR A 156 6.15 4.33 12.51
C THR A 156 5.10 5.42 12.39
N VAL A 157 4.05 5.16 11.64
CA VAL A 157 2.83 5.97 11.59
C VAL A 157 1.72 5.18 12.30
N SER A 158 0.99 5.80 13.22
CA SER A 158 -0.08 5.10 13.94
C SER A 158 -1.24 6.02 14.28
N LYS A 159 -2.43 5.44 14.47
CA LYS A 159 -3.65 6.17 14.83
C LYS A 159 -3.85 7.37 13.90
N VAL A 160 -3.96 7.14 12.59
CA VAL A 160 -4.27 8.20 11.62
C VAL A 160 -5.42 7.75 10.72
N ALA A 161 -6.12 8.70 10.11
CA ALA A 161 -7.15 8.34 9.14
C ALA A 161 -6.52 7.76 7.86
N THR A 162 -5.42 8.37 7.40
CA THR A 162 -4.60 7.91 6.29
C THR A 162 -3.14 7.84 6.71
N GLY A 163 -2.48 6.72 6.45
CA GLY A 163 -1.07 6.49 6.79
C GLY A 163 -0.13 7.42 6.05
N LEU A 164 0.07 7.10 4.77
CA LEU A 164 0.92 7.81 3.84
C LEU A 164 0.11 8.21 2.62
N TYR A 165 0.19 9.47 2.24
CA TYR A 165 -0.48 10.01 1.06
C TYR A 165 0.53 10.70 0.16
N MET A 166 0.79 10.14 -1.02
CA MET A 166 1.68 10.75 -2.00
C MET A 166 0.96 10.92 -3.34
N MET A 167 0.74 12.17 -3.72
CA MET A 167 0.17 12.56 -5.01
C MET A 167 1.21 13.39 -5.79
N GLY A 168 1.77 12.79 -6.84
CA GLY A 168 2.90 13.30 -7.62
C GLY A 168 4.26 12.97 -7.01
N GLY A 169 5.31 13.61 -7.52
CA GLY A 169 6.70 13.36 -7.10
C GLY A 169 7.43 12.40 -8.04
N LYS A 170 8.69 12.12 -7.69
CA LYS A 170 9.54 11.24 -8.50
C LYS A 170 9.53 9.81 -7.97
N SER A 171 9.64 9.65 -6.66
CA SER A 171 9.68 8.34 -6.03
C SER A 171 9.24 8.37 -4.57
N LEU A 172 8.65 7.26 -4.16
CA LEU A 172 8.43 6.89 -2.76
C LEU A 172 9.29 5.66 -2.47
N THR A 173 10.16 5.73 -1.48
CA THR A 173 10.89 4.58 -0.94
C THR A 173 10.63 4.44 0.55
N MET A 174 10.08 3.30 0.97
CA MET A 174 9.91 2.97 2.38
C MET A 174 10.60 1.64 2.70
N THR A 175 11.39 1.62 3.78
CA THR A 175 12.10 0.42 4.22
C THR A 175 11.91 0.19 5.71
N GLY A 176 11.40 -0.99 6.08
CA GLY A 176 11.01 -1.30 7.44
C GLY A 176 9.81 -0.48 7.90
N GLY A 177 9.69 -0.30 9.22
CA GLY A 177 8.65 0.54 9.82
C GLY A 177 7.24 -0.04 9.74
N SER A 178 6.28 0.76 10.21
CA SER A 178 4.89 0.34 10.29
C SER A 178 3.93 1.50 10.01
N ILE A 179 2.79 1.20 9.39
CA ILE A 179 1.70 2.14 9.14
C ILE A 179 0.41 1.56 9.71
N GLY A 180 -0.14 2.22 10.72
CA GLY A 180 -1.47 1.96 11.27
C GLY A 180 -2.46 3.04 10.85
N PHE A 181 -3.57 2.66 10.22
CA PHE A 181 -4.60 3.59 9.74
C PHE A 181 -6.01 3.10 10.05
N THR A 182 -6.99 4.00 10.05
CA THR A 182 -8.37 3.65 10.47
C THR A 182 -9.46 3.96 9.45
N ARG A 183 -9.15 4.65 8.34
CA ARG A 183 -10.16 5.05 7.35
C ARG A 183 -9.73 4.70 5.93
N SER A 184 -9.08 5.61 5.23
CA SER A 184 -8.97 5.55 3.77
C SER A 184 -7.89 4.59 3.30
N TYR A 185 -6.63 4.93 3.57
CA TYR A 185 -5.49 4.22 2.99
C TYR A 185 -4.37 4.04 4.00
N GLY A 186 -3.73 2.88 3.97
CA GLY A 186 -2.40 2.72 4.55
C GLY A 186 -1.41 3.54 3.73
N VAL A 187 -1.32 3.26 2.44
CA VAL A 187 -0.44 3.97 1.50
C VAL A 187 -1.22 4.31 0.22
N TYR A 188 -1.33 5.60 -0.06
CA TYR A 188 -1.89 6.12 -1.31
C TYR A 188 -0.77 6.63 -2.23
N VAL A 189 -0.82 6.19 -3.49
CA VAL A 189 0.13 6.53 -4.56
C VAL A 189 -0.66 7.04 -5.77
N GLY A 190 -0.57 8.35 -6.03
CA GLY A 190 -1.14 8.98 -7.22
C GLY A 190 -0.07 9.69 -8.04
N GLY A 191 -0.24 9.73 -9.36
CA GLY A 191 0.74 10.29 -10.30
C GLY A 191 1.71 9.25 -10.87
N GLU A 192 2.35 9.58 -11.99
CA GLU A 192 3.33 8.72 -12.68
C GLU A 192 4.67 8.66 -11.93
N MET A 193 4.75 7.85 -10.85
CA MET A 193 5.95 7.64 -10.04
C MET A 193 6.22 6.16 -9.75
N THR A 194 7.39 5.86 -9.18
CA THR A 194 7.68 4.53 -8.61
C THR A 194 7.53 4.57 -7.09
N ALA A 195 6.67 3.71 -6.55
CA ALA A 195 6.51 3.49 -5.12
C ALA A 195 7.08 2.13 -4.73
N LYS A 196 8.13 2.15 -3.90
CA LYS A 196 8.83 0.95 -3.44
C LYS A 196 8.74 0.82 -1.92
N LEU A 197 8.15 -0.27 -1.46
CA LEU A 197 8.03 -0.60 -0.04
C LEU A 197 8.73 -1.93 0.22
N THR A 198 9.60 -1.96 1.23
CA THR A 198 10.36 -3.15 1.59
C THR A 198 10.27 -3.43 3.08
N LYS A 199 9.85 -4.65 3.46
CA LYS A 199 9.74 -5.10 4.86
C LYS A 199 8.88 -4.19 5.74
N THR A 200 7.88 -3.55 5.14
CA THR A 200 6.96 -2.63 5.83
C THR A 200 5.72 -3.39 6.31
N VAL A 201 5.22 -3.02 7.49
CA VAL A 201 3.95 -3.55 8.03
C VAL A 201 2.86 -2.49 7.88
N ILE A 202 1.77 -2.83 7.21
CA ILE A 202 0.59 -1.97 7.03
C ILE A 202 -0.59 -2.65 7.73
N THR A 203 -1.26 -1.94 8.63
CA THR A 203 -2.39 -2.47 9.40
C THR A 203 -3.53 -1.47 9.40
N GLY A 204 -4.68 -1.88 8.85
CA GLY A 204 -5.91 -1.10 8.92
C GLY A 204 -6.71 -1.40 10.19
N SER A 205 -7.96 -0.91 10.22
CA SER A 205 -8.94 -1.23 11.27
C SER A 205 -10.19 -1.95 10.73
N GLY A 206 -10.04 -2.64 9.60
CA GLY A 206 -11.09 -3.39 8.91
C GLY A 206 -11.75 -2.68 7.73
N GLY A 207 -11.34 -1.45 7.40
CA GLY A 207 -11.81 -0.68 6.24
C GLY A 207 -10.65 -0.07 5.46
N GLY A 208 -10.93 0.37 4.21
CA GLY A 208 -9.97 1.03 3.34
C GLY A 208 -8.88 0.11 2.79
N ASN A 209 -7.98 0.68 1.98
CA ASN A 209 -7.00 -0.10 1.24
C ASN A 209 -5.65 -0.10 1.96
N GLY A 210 -4.97 -1.25 2.00
CA GLY A 210 -3.60 -1.31 2.50
C GLY A 210 -2.65 -0.47 1.65
N VAL A 211 -2.57 -0.81 0.36
CA VAL A 211 -1.89 0.00 -0.67
C VAL A 211 -2.90 0.31 -1.77
N TYR A 212 -3.03 1.58 -2.14
CA TYR A 212 -3.87 2.04 -3.23
C TYR A 212 -3.05 2.86 -4.22
N ALA A 213 -3.00 2.43 -5.48
CA ALA A 213 -2.31 3.13 -6.55
C ALA A 213 -3.24 3.43 -7.73
N THR A 214 -3.22 4.69 -8.19
CA THR A 214 -4.04 5.11 -9.33
C THR A 214 -3.23 5.32 -10.59
N GLU A 215 -1.90 5.45 -10.48
CA GLU A 215 -0.95 5.62 -11.58
C GLU A 215 0.44 5.06 -11.18
N GLY A 216 1.40 5.06 -12.11
CA GLY A 216 2.80 4.74 -11.80
C GLY A 216 3.11 3.25 -11.65
N THR A 217 4.19 2.92 -10.95
CA THR A 217 4.66 1.54 -10.71
C THR A 217 4.76 1.28 -9.21
N VAL A 218 4.33 0.09 -8.78
CA VAL A 218 4.37 -0.31 -7.37
C VAL A 218 5.25 -1.54 -7.19
N GLU A 219 6.22 -1.46 -6.29
CA GLU A 219 7.09 -2.56 -5.88
C GLU A 219 6.92 -2.83 -4.38
N LEU A 220 6.48 -4.04 -4.03
CA LEU A 220 6.31 -4.48 -2.65
C LEU A 220 7.21 -5.69 -2.39
N ASP A 221 8.16 -5.60 -1.47
CA ASP A 221 9.11 -6.68 -1.15
C ASP A 221 9.08 -7.02 0.34
N GLY A 222 8.61 -8.22 0.70
CA GLY A 222 8.45 -8.62 2.10
C GLY A 222 7.45 -7.79 2.89
N VAL A 223 6.50 -7.13 2.21
CA VAL A 223 5.49 -6.27 2.84
C VAL A 223 4.38 -7.12 3.47
N THR A 224 3.95 -6.76 4.68
CA THR A 224 2.79 -7.36 5.35
C THR A 224 1.63 -6.37 5.40
N ILE A 225 0.45 -6.78 4.95
CA ILE A 225 -0.79 -5.99 4.98
C ILE A 225 -1.85 -6.78 5.76
N ALA A 226 -2.49 -6.14 6.74
CA ALA A 226 -3.48 -6.78 7.60
C ALA A 226 -4.68 -5.88 7.93
N GLN A 227 -5.84 -6.49 8.17
CA GLN A 227 -7.04 -5.82 8.70
C GLN A 227 -7.53 -4.65 7.82
N VAL A 228 -7.68 -4.91 6.54
CA VAL A 228 -8.09 -3.91 5.53
C VAL A 228 -9.37 -4.35 4.85
N GLU A 229 -9.99 -3.46 4.08
CA GLU A 229 -11.03 -3.85 3.14
C GLU A 229 -10.40 -4.60 1.97
N THR A 230 -9.48 -3.92 1.28
CA THR A 230 -8.68 -4.46 0.18
C THR A 230 -7.18 -4.39 0.49
N GLY A 231 -6.47 -5.48 0.26
CA GLY A 231 -5.02 -5.58 0.52
C GLY A 231 -4.22 -4.58 -0.30
N VAL A 232 -4.15 -4.85 -1.59
CA VAL A 232 -3.52 -3.98 -2.60
C VAL A 232 -4.52 -3.77 -3.72
N ASP A 233 -4.71 -2.51 -4.10
CA ASP A 233 -5.58 -2.11 -5.19
C ASP A 233 -4.80 -1.20 -6.13
N ILE A 234 -4.73 -1.60 -7.40
CA ILE A 234 -4.16 -0.78 -8.45
C ILE A 234 -5.24 -0.54 -9.49
N SER A 235 -6.03 0.50 -9.24
CA SER A 235 -7.10 0.92 -10.15
C SER A 235 -6.54 1.52 -11.45
N GLY A 236 -5.31 2.03 -11.40
CA GLY A 236 -4.57 2.48 -12.57
C GLY A 236 -3.06 2.48 -12.31
N GLY A 237 -2.26 2.41 -13.36
CA GLY A 237 -0.81 2.32 -13.24
C GLY A 237 -0.19 1.48 -14.35
N LYS A 238 1.14 1.49 -14.45
CA LYS A 238 1.87 0.68 -15.41
C LYS A 238 1.97 -0.75 -14.90
N SER A 239 2.56 -0.96 -13.75
CA SER A 239 2.79 -2.32 -13.25
C SER A 239 2.87 -2.42 -11.74
N LEU A 240 2.68 -3.66 -11.27
CA LEU A 240 2.91 -4.06 -9.89
C LEU A 240 3.76 -5.30 -9.80
N THR A 241 4.68 -5.27 -8.86
CA THR A 241 5.41 -6.45 -8.41
C THR A 241 5.27 -6.58 -6.89
N MET A 242 4.85 -7.75 -6.42
CA MET A 242 4.84 -8.11 -5.01
C MET A 242 5.61 -9.40 -4.78
N LYS A 243 6.68 -9.34 -4.00
CA LYS A 243 7.56 -10.46 -3.69
C LYS A 243 7.56 -10.76 -2.20
N ASP A 244 7.47 -12.04 -1.84
CA ASP A 244 7.57 -12.57 -0.47
C ASP A 244 6.65 -11.85 0.53
N GLY A 245 5.54 -11.30 0.02
CA GLY A 245 4.63 -10.48 0.79
C GLY A 245 3.53 -11.29 1.47
N THR A 246 2.87 -10.70 2.45
CA THR A 246 1.71 -11.30 3.12
C THR A 246 0.54 -10.32 3.13
N ILE A 247 -0.62 -10.74 2.63
CA ILE A 247 -1.89 -10.02 2.74
C ILE A 247 -2.83 -10.89 3.55
N LYS A 248 -3.34 -10.37 4.67
CA LYS A 248 -4.23 -11.14 5.54
C LYS A 248 -5.39 -10.34 6.09
N GLU A 249 -6.44 -11.04 6.51
CA GLU A 249 -7.56 -10.46 7.25
C GLU A 249 -8.32 -9.37 6.47
N PHE A 250 -8.28 -9.41 5.13
CA PHE A 250 -9.06 -8.55 4.26
C PHE A 250 -10.53 -9.01 4.13
N THR A 251 -11.41 -8.12 3.68
CA THR A 251 -12.86 -8.41 3.55
C THR A 251 -13.35 -8.49 2.11
N THR A 252 -12.77 -7.70 1.19
CA THR A 252 -13.22 -7.61 -0.20
C THR A 252 -12.23 -8.28 -1.14
N GLU A 253 -11.07 -7.69 -1.41
CA GLU A 253 -10.03 -8.31 -2.23
C GLU A 253 -8.66 -8.38 -1.52
N GLY A 254 -7.92 -9.47 -1.73
CA GLY A 254 -6.51 -9.51 -1.35
C GLY A 254 -5.69 -8.60 -2.27
N MET A 255 -5.92 -8.77 -3.57
CA MET A 255 -5.30 -8.01 -4.65
C MET A 255 -6.35 -7.65 -5.71
N SER A 256 -6.46 -6.38 -6.09
CA SER A 256 -7.30 -5.91 -7.20
C SER A 256 -6.45 -5.24 -8.29
N VAL A 257 -6.70 -5.61 -9.54
CA VAL A 257 -5.99 -5.11 -10.73
C VAL A 257 -6.99 -4.48 -11.70
N GLY A 258 -6.87 -3.16 -11.89
CA GLY A 258 -7.79 -2.37 -12.69
C GLY A 258 -7.44 -2.26 -14.18
N ILE A 259 -8.31 -1.57 -14.91
CA ILE A 259 -8.35 -1.54 -16.37
C ILE A 259 -7.07 -0.98 -17.01
N SER A 260 -6.47 0.04 -16.40
CA SER A 260 -5.29 0.71 -16.97
C SER A 260 -3.95 0.03 -16.64
N VAL A 261 -3.97 -1.10 -15.93
CA VAL A 261 -2.76 -1.82 -15.53
C VAL A 261 -2.19 -2.62 -16.71
N ILE A 262 -0.88 -2.56 -16.93
CA ILE A 262 -0.20 -3.35 -17.97
C ILE A 262 0.13 -4.75 -17.45
N SER A 263 0.65 -4.83 -16.22
CA SER A 263 0.98 -6.12 -15.61
C SER A 263 0.96 -6.11 -14.09
N ALA A 264 0.66 -7.26 -13.51
CA ALA A 264 0.80 -7.51 -12.09
C ALA A 264 1.50 -8.85 -11.87
N THR A 265 2.55 -8.86 -11.05
CA THR A 265 3.35 -10.06 -10.75
C THR A 265 3.41 -10.28 -9.25
N LEU A 266 3.03 -11.47 -8.80
CA LEU A 266 3.14 -11.89 -7.41
C LEU A 266 4.06 -13.13 -7.34
N THR A 267 5.06 -13.09 -6.47
CA THR A 267 6.01 -14.20 -6.27
C THR A 267 6.17 -14.50 -4.78
N GLY A 268 5.96 -15.75 -4.37
CA GLY A 268 6.12 -16.16 -2.96
C GLY A 268 5.11 -15.50 -2.00
N THR A 269 4.03 -14.95 -2.54
CA THR A 269 3.06 -14.15 -1.77
C THR A 269 2.01 -15.02 -1.08
N ILE A 270 1.71 -14.70 0.17
CA ILE A 270 0.66 -15.36 0.96
C ILE A 270 -0.56 -14.43 1.07
N ILE A 271 -1.73 -14.91 0.65
CA ILE A 271 -3.00 -14.19 0.68
C ILE A 271 -4.00 -15.00 1.53
N THR A 272 -4.48 -14.42 2.63
CA THR A 272 -5.41 -15.09 3.55
C THR A 272 -6.58 -14.19 3.93
N GLY A 273 -7.77 -14.47 3.40
CA GLY A 273 -8.98 -13.72 3.73
C GLY A 273 -9.59 -14.09 5.09
N LYS A 274 -10.83 -13.62 5.32
CA LYS A 274 -11.66 -13.96 6.50
C LYS A 274 -12.74 -15.02 6.24
N GLY A 275 -12.74 -15.63 5.05
CA GLY A 275 -13.74 -16.60 4.58
C GLY A 275 -14.66 -16.05 3.49
N GLY A 276 -14.68 -14.73 3.28
CA GLY A 276 -15.34 -14.04 2.17
C GLY A 276 -14.34 -13.38 1.22
N GLY A 277 -14.85 -12.67 0.20
CA GLY A 277 -14.02 -11.90 -0.74
C GLY A 277 -13.25 -12.73 -1.77
N THR A 278 -12.45 -12.05 -2.57
CA THR A 278 -11.62 -12.64 -3.64
C THR A 278 -10.14 -12.54 -3.28
N GLY A 279 -9.36 -13.61 -3.47
CA GLY A 279 -7.92 -13.58 -3.23
C GLY A 279 -7.19 -12.62 -4.18
N VAL A 280 -7.31 -12.86 -5.48
CA VAL A 280 -6.80 -12.00 -6.55
C VAL A 280 -7.88 -11.75 -7.60
N LYS A 281 -8.15 -10.49 -7.92
CA LYS A 281 -9.17 -10.08 -8.88
C LYS A 281 -8.56 -9.21 -9.96
N VAL A 282 -8.96 -9.47 -11.20
CA VAL A 282 -8.71 -8.61 -12.36
C VAL A 282 -10.05 -8.08 -12.86
N GLU A 283 -10.17 -6.76 -12.95
CA GLU A 283 -11.42 -6.09 -13.31
C GLU A 283 -11.86 -6.36 -14.75
N ASP A 284 -13.16 -6.19 -15.00
CA ASP A 284 -13.76 -6.25 -16.33
C ASP A 284 -13.06 -5.28 -17.29
N LYS A 285 -12.85 -5.69 -18.54
CA LYS A 285 -12.14 -4.93 -19.60
C LYS A 285 -10.67 -4.64 -19.33
N ALA A 286 -10.09 -5.11 -18.22
CA ALA A 286 -8.65 -5.02 -18.04
C ALA A 286 -7.93 -5.89 -19.08
N THR A 287 -6.84 -5.38 -19.64
CA THR A 287 -5.97 -6.11 -20.58
C THR A 287 -4.68 -6.58 -19.91
N ALA A 288 -4.56 -6.33 -18.60
CA ALA A 288 -3.38 -6.62 -17.81
C ALA A 288 -2.98 -8.09 -17.88
N SER A 289 -1.68 -8.36 -18.00
CA SER A 289 -1.14 -9.71 -17.77
C SER A 289 -0.86 -9.92 -16.28
N LEU A 290 -1.42 -10.97 -15.71
CA LEU A 290 -1.27 -11.35 -14.31
C LEU A 290 -0.40 -12.62 -14.20
N THR A 291 0.68 -12.55 -13.42
CA THR A 291 1.54 -13.70 -13.11
C THR A 291 1.56 -13.97 -11.61
N LEU A 292 1.22 -15.20 -11.22
CA LEU A 292 1.27 -15.70 -9.86
C LEU A 292 2.25 -16.88 -9.80
N THR A 293 3.35 -16.73 -9.06
CA THR A 293 4.35 -17.80 -8.88
C THR A 293 4.53 -18.10 -7.40
N ASP A 294 4.42 -19.36 -7.01
CA ASP A 294 4.50 -19.80 -5.61
C ASP A 294 3.55 -19.04 -4.66
N VAL A 295 2.37 -18.69 -5.15
CA VAL A 295 1.36 -17.92 -4.41
C VAL A 295 0.45 -18.87 -3.63
N LYS A 296 0.17 -18.51 -2.36
CA LYS A 296 -0.73 -19.27 -1.49
C LYS A 296 -1.97 -18.45 -1.17
N ILE A 297 -3.14 -18.93 -1.59
CA ILE A 297 -4.43 -18.26 -1.34
C ILE A 297 -5.30 -19.14 -0.43
N SER A 298 -5.81 -18.57 0.66
CA SER A 298 -6.68 -19.31 1.57
C SER A 298 -7.74 -18.44 2.24
N LYS A 299 -8.77 -19.08 2.81
CA LYS A 299 -9.87 -18.41 3.54
C LYS A 299 -10.54 -17.28 2.76
N VAL A 300 -10.90 -17.53 1.50
CA VAL A 300 -11.64 -16.57 0.64
C VAL A 300 -12.92 -17.22 0.12
N ALA A 301 -13.79 -16.46 -0.55
CA ALA A 301 -14.92 -17.01 -1.30
C ALA A 301 -14.53 -17.38 -2.73
N THR A 302 -13.65 -16.59 -3.36
CA THR A 302 -13.09 -16.85 -4.70
C THR A 302 -11.57 -16.76 -4.61
N GLY A 303 -10.84 -17.70 -5.21
CA GLY A 303 -9.38 -17.73 -5.16
C GLY A 303 -8.79 -16.69 -6.08
N VAL A 304 -8.98 -16.92 -7.38
CA VAL A 304 -8.62 -15.99 -8.45
C VAL A 304 -9.82 -15.75 -9.35
N GLU A 305 -10.07 -14.48 -9.66
CA GLU A 305 -11.15 -14.02 -10.56
C GLU A 305 -10.55 -13.19 -11.70
N MET A 306 -10.63 -13.70 -12.91
CA MET A 306 -10.11 -13.07 -14.13
C MET A 306 -11.27 -12.65 -15.03
N ASN A 307 -11.67 -11.38 -14.97
CA ASN A 307 -12.72 -10.84 -15.85
C ASN A 307 -12.15 -10.00 -17.00
N GLY A 308 -10.83 -9.78 -17.03
CA GLY A 308 -10.16 -9.08 -18.12
C GLY A 308 -9.82 -9.98 -19.31
N THR A 309 -9.52 -9.38 -20.45
CA THR A 309 -9.10 -10.08 -21.69
C THR A 309 -7.62 -10.45 -21.72
N GLY A 310 -6.86 -10.03 -20.70
CA GLY A 310 -5.44 -10.31 -20.56
C GLY A 310 -5.12 -11.80 -20.30
N ALA A 311 -3.84 -12.04 -20.06
CA ALA A 311 -3.30 -13.36 -19.72
C ALA A 311 -3.22 -13.54 -18.20
N LEU A 312 -3.69 -14.67 -17.67
CA LEU A 312 -3.38 -15.11 -16.31
C LEU A 312 -2.47 -16.33 -16.36
N MET A 313 -1.29 -16.23 -15.76
CA MET A 313 -0.38 -17.35 -15.53
C MET A 313 -0.28 -17.62 -14.04
N ILE A 314 -0.61 -18.84 -13.61
CA ILE A 314 -0.32 -19.35 -12.27
C ILE A 314 0.66 -20.49 -12.42
N SER A 315 1.77 -20.42 -11.68
CA SER A 315 2.91 -21.32 -11.85
C SER A 315 3.61 -21.61 -10.52
N GLY A 316 4.58 -22.51 -10.57
CA GLY A 316 5.30 -23.00 -9.39
C GLY A 316 4.37 -23.76 -8.46
N SER A 317 4.79 -23.95 -7.20
CA SER A 317 4.02 -24.70 -6.20
C SER A 317 2.87 -23.87 -5.59
N SER A 318 2.16 -23.12 -6.44
CA SER A 318 1.01 -22.28 -6.07
C SER A 318 -0.14 -23.14 -5.55
N THR A 319 -0.74 -22.70 -4.42
CA THR A 319 -1.83 -23.42 -3.76
C THR A 319 -3.02 -22.52 -3.48
N ILE A 320 -4.19 -22.93 -3.96
CA ILE A 320 -5.47 -22.24 -3.71
C ILE A 320 -6.36 -23.17 -2.87
N GLN A 321 -6.61 -22.79 -1.62
CA GLN A 321 -7.27 -23.67 -0.65
C GLN A 321 -8.30 -22.99 0.26
N PHE A 322 -9.58 -23.20 -0.02
CA PHE A 322 -10.70 -22.70 0.81
C PHE A 322 -12.03 -23.34 0.40
N LYS A 323 -13.03 -23.37 1.30
CA LYS A 323 -14.36 -23.98 1.10
C LYS A 323 -15.37 -23.07 0.37
N GLY A 324 -14.87 -22.12 -0.42
CA GLY A 324 -15.65 -21.08 -1.09
C GLY A 324 -16.14 -21.53 -2.46
N LYS A 325 -16.69 -20.58 -3.22
CA LYS A 325 -17.44 -20.81 -4.46
C LYS A 325 -16.55 -21.32 -5.60
N TYR A 326 -15.51 -20.57 -5.98
CA TYR A 326 -14.65 -20.89 -7.12
C TYR A 326 -13.17 -20.83 -6.74
N GLY A 327 -12.41 -21.89 -7.00
CA GLY A 327 -10.95 -21.86 -6.95
C GLY A 327 -10.40 -20.82 -7.92
N VAL A 328 -10.67 -21.02 -9.22
CA VAL A 328 -10.36 -20.08 -10.30
C VAL A 328 -11.61 -19.84 -11.14
N TYR A 329 -11.95 -18.57 -11.35
CA TYR A 329 -13.03 -18.12 -12.22
C TYR A 329 -12.47 -17.26 -13.36
N VAL A 330 -12.92 -17.54 -14.58
CA VAL A 330 -12.48 -16.86 -15.80
C VAL A 330 -13.72 -16.44 -16.58
N GLY A 331 -13.99 -15.14 -16.62
CA GLY A 331 -15.06 -14.57 -17.43
C GLY A 331 -14.62 -14.37 -18.88
N GLU A 332 -13.38 -13.88 -19.07
CA GLU A 332 -12.76 -13.59 -20.37
C GLU A 332 -11.24 -13.89 -20.33
N GLY A 333 -10.59 -13.88 -21.51
CA GLY A 333 -9.12 -13.97 -21.63
C GLY A 333 -8.56 -15.40 -21.71
N ALA A 334 -7.30 -15.55 -21.32
CA ALA A 334 -6.61 -16.83 -21.34
C ALA A 334 -5.93 -17.13 -20.00
N VAL A 335 -6.07 -18.37 -19.52
CA VAL A 335 -5.55 -18.81 -18.21
C VAL A 335 -4.67 -20.03 -18.35
N TRP A 336 -3.43 -19.94 -17.87
CA TRP A 336 -2.49 -21.04 -17.80
C TRP A 336 -2.18 -21.37 -16.34
N LEU A 337 -2.55 -22.57 -15.91
CA LEU A 337 -2.24 -23.11 -14.60
C LEU A 337 -1.19 -24.21 -14.74
N ASP A 338 0.07 -23.89 -14.46
CA ASP A 338 1.18 -24.84 -14.48
C ASP A 338 1.60 -25.21 -13.05
N ASP A 339 1.85 -26.49 -12.80
CA ASP A 339 2.16 -27.07 -11.48
C ASP A 339 1.25 -26.58 -10.32
N THR A 340 -0.01 -26.24 -10.64
CA THR A 340 -0.90 -25.55 -9.70
C THR A 340 -1.80 -26.53 -8.97
N THR A 341 -2.05 -26.27 -7.70
CA THR A 341 -2.90 -27.12 -6.87
C THR A 341 -4.11 -26.36 -6.33
N LEU A 342 -5.31 -26.76 -6.76
CA LEU A 342 -6.59 -26.30 -6.23
C LEU A 342 -7.13 -27.35 -5.25
N ARG A 343 -7.36 -27.00 -3.98
CA ARG A 343 -7.82 -27.99 -2.98
C ARG A 343 -8.91 -27.46 -2.06
N ASN A 344 -9.81 -28.37 -1.68
CA ASN A 344 -10.91 -28.09 -0.75
C ASN A 344 -11.88 -27.00 -1.23
N VAL A 345 -11.95 -26.76 -2.54
CA VAL A 345 -12.81 -25.77 -3.20
C VAL A 345 -14.17 -26.39 -3.55
N ALA A 346 -15.24 -25.59 -3.60
CA ALA A 346 -16.55 -26.09 -4.05
C ALA A 346 -16.53 -26.36 -5.55
N LYS A 347 -16.21 -25.34 -6.36
CA LYS A 347 -15.95 -25.48 -7.79
C LYS A 347 -14.46 -25.28 -8.03
N GLY A 348 -13.82 -26.18 -8.75
CA GLY A 348 -12.39 -26.09 -9.05
C GLY A 348 -12.08 -24.90 -9.95
N MET A 349 -12.33 -25.08 -11.24
CA MET A 349 -12.15 -24.06 -12.28
C MET A 349 -13.46 -23.87 -13.06
N THR A 350 -13.82 -22.62 -13.31
CA THR A 350 -14.93 -22.24 -14.20
C THR A 350 -14.41 -21.27 -15.25
N VAL A 351 -14.63 -21.60 -16.52
CA VAL A 351 -14.29 -20.75 -17.66
C VAL A 351 -15.56 -20.52 -18.47
N GLU A 352 -15.97 -19.26 -18.57
CA GLU A 352 -17.18 -18.88 -19.31
C GLU A 352 -16.87 -18.57 -20.76
N ASN A 353 -15.91 -17.66 -21.01
CA ASN A 353 -15.39 -17.33 -22.32
C ASN A 353 -13.86 -17.25 -22.25
N GLY A 354 -13.15 -17.98 -23.11
CA GLY A 354 -11.70 -17.89 -23.15
C GLY A 354 -10.97 -19.21 -23.36
N GLY A 355 -9.66 -19.16 -23.18
CA GLY A 355 -8.79 -20.33 -23.23
C GLY A 355 -8.32 -20.72 -21.84
N CYS A 356 -8.27 -22.01 -21.52
CA CYS A 356 -7.54 -22.48 -20.34
C CYS A 356 -6.57 -23.61 -20.66
N SER A 357 -5.48 -23.66 -19.91
CA SER A 357 -4.56 -24.78 -19.86
C SER A 357 -4.31 -25.15 -18.40
N HIS A 358 -4.30 -26.45 -18.08
CA HIS A 358 -3.98 -26.88 -16.73
C HIS A 358 -3.09 -28.12 -16.67
N LYS A 359 -2.01 -27.99 -15.89
CA LYS A 359 -1.17 -29.03 -15.35
C LYS A 359 -1.14 -28.94 -13.83
N GLY A 360 -1.33 -30.06 -13.14
CA GLY A 360 -1.37 -30.11 -11.68
C GLY A 360 -2.56 -30.90 -11.11
N SER A 361 -3.16 -30.39 -10.01
CA SER A 361 -4.24 -31.12 -9.33
C SER A 361 -5.41 -30.26 -8.87
N ILE A 362 -6.62 -30.80 -9.02
CA ILE A 362 -7.87 -30.22 -8.52
C ILE A 362 -8.53 -31.20 -7.56
N ILE A 363 -8.72 -30.79 -6.31
CA ILE A 363 -9.50 -31.52 -5.31
C ILE A 363 -10.71 -30.68 -4.93
N PHE A 364 -11.89 -31.11 -5.37
CA PHE A 364 -13.13 -30.35 -5.24
C PHE A 364 -14.20 -31.10 -4.46
N GLY A 365 -15.08 -30.36 -3.78
CA GLY A 365 -16.16 -30.91 -2.97
C GLY A 365 -17.56 -30.67 -3.51
N GLY A 366 -17.73 -29.68 -4.40
CA GLY A 366 -19.03 -29.21 -4.91
C GLY A 366 -19.34 -29.70 -6.32
N GLU A 367 -19.92 -28.82 -7.13
CA GLU A 367 -20.53 -29.15 -8.44
C GLU A 367 -19.52 -29.73 -9.43
N HIS A 368 -18.36 -29.10 -9.62
CA HIS A 368 -17.42 -29.55 -10.63
C HIS A 368 -15.95 -29.30 -10.32
N GLY A 369 -15.09 -30.14 -10.91
CA GLY A 369 -13.65 -29.91 -10.96
C GLY A 369 -13.31 -28.84 -11.98
N ILE A 370 -13.74 -29.01 -13.23
CA ILE A 370 -13.60 -28.04 -14.32
C ILE A 370 -14.96 -27.87 -15.02
N SER A 371 -15.37 -26.63 -15.29
CA SER A 371 -16.55 -26.33 -16.12
C SER A 371 -16.19 -25.35 -17.22
N LEU A 372 -16.57 -25.67 -18.44
CA LEU A 372 -16.41 -24.85 -19.63
C LEU A 372 -17.79 -24.52 -20.20
N THR A 373 -18.15 -23.23 -20.22
CA THR A 373 -19.39 -22.79 -20.86
C THR A 373 -19.16 -22.61 -22.36
N THR A 374 -18.13 -21.84 -22.75
CA THR A 374 -17.65 -21.69 -24.13
C THR A 374 -16.11 -21.60 -24.14
N GLY A 375 -15.48 -21.76 -25.31
CA GLY A 375 -14.03 -21.54 -25.49
C GLY A 375 -13.21 -22.82 -25.68
N TYR A 376 -11.94 -22.80 -25.23
CA TYR A 376 -10.98 -23.90 -25.42
C TYR A 376 -10.30 -24.29 -24.11
N ALA A 377 -10.15 -25.59 -23.86
CA ALA A 377 -9.37 -26.10 -22.75
C ALA A 377 -8.36 -27.14 -23.19
N PHE A 378 -7.12 -26.99 -22.74
CA PHE A 378 -6.07 -28.01 -22.85
C PHE A 378 -5.73 -28.54 -21.46
N LEU A 379 -5.95 -29.83 -21.22
CA LEU A 379 -5.63 -30.46 -19.94
C LEU A 379 -4.49 -31.46 -20.12
N GLY A 380 -3.31 -31.11 -19.59
CA GLY A 380 -2.09 -31.90 -19.67
C GLY A 380 -1.64 -32.34 -18.28
N GLU A 381 -1.53 -33.64 -18.04
CA GLU A 381 -1.06 -34.18 -16.73
C GLU A 381 -1.89 -33.66 -15.53
N VAL A 382 -3.20 -33.53 -15.69
CA VAL A 382 -4.10 -33.10 -14.61
C VAL A 382 -4.66 -34.27 -13.80
N ALA A 383 -4.63 -34.16 -12.47
CA ALA A 383 -5.36 -35.04 -11.56
C ALA A 383 -6.60 -34.32 -11.00
N ILE A 384 -7.79 -34.90 -11.20
CA ILE A 384 -9.06 -34.35 -10.70
C ILE A 384 -9.69 -35.34 -9.72
N GLU A 385 -9.84 -34.94 -8.46
CA GLU A 385 -10.39 -35.74 -7.38
C GLU A 385 -11.62 -35.06 -6.76
N GLY A 386 -12.78 -35.71 -6.83
CA GLY A 386 -13.98 -35.28 -6.12
C GLY A 386 -14.02 -35.87 -4.70
N LYS A 387 -14.29 -35.03 -3.69
CA LYS A 387 -14.44 -35.47 -2.28
C LYS A 387 -15.91 -35.43 -1.82
N GLY A 388 -16.37 -36.50 -1.18
CA GLY A 388 -17.70 -36.62 -0.55
C GLY A 388 -18.66 -37.60 -1.25
N SER A 389 -19.74 -37.98 -0.57
CA SER A 389 -20.71 -39.01 -1.01
C SER A 389 -21.92 -38.40 -1.75
N GLY A 390 -22.02 -38.53 -3.08
CA GLY A 390 -23.29 -38.21 -3.78
C GLY A 390 -23.20 -37.81 -5.25
N LYS A 391 -24.31 -38.09 -5.96
CA LYS A 391 -24.59 -37.83 -7.39
C LYS A 391 -24.63 -36.33 -7.72
N GLY A 392 -24.30 -35.97 -8.97
CA GLY A 392 -24.33 -34.57 -9.49
C GLY A 392 -23.00 -33.81 -9.39
N LYS A 393 -21.88 -34.52 -9.21
CA LYS A 393 -20.52 -33.96 -9.25
C LYS A 393 -19.89 -34.29 -10.59
N GLU A 394 -19.55 -33.28 -11.37
CA GLU A 394 -18.88 -33.46 -12.67
C GLU A 394 -17.37 -33.21 -12.52
N GLY A 395 -16.52 -34.21 -12.79
CA GLY A 395 -15.08 -33.97 -12.81
C GLY A 395 -14.71 -32.89 -13.83
N ILE A 396 -15.24 -33.04 -15.05
CA ILE A 396 -15.17 -32.07 -16.14
C ILE A 396 -16.57 -31.93 -16.73
N LYS A 397 -17.03 -30.67 -16.89
CA LYS A 397 -18.32 -30.30 -17.47
C LYS A 397 -18.09 -29.39 -18.66
N VAL A 398 -18.63 -29.75 -19.82
CA VAL A 398 -18.50 -28.95 -21.05
C VAL A 398 -19.89 -28.71 -21.61
N TYR A 399 -20.28 -27.45 -21.74
CA TYR A 399 -21.54 -27.05 -22.38
C TYR A 399 -21.30 -26.81 -23.87
N GLU A 400 -20.44 -25.84 -24.20
CA GLU A 400 -19.98 -25.52 -25.54
C GLU A 400 -18.45 -25.31 -25.52
N GLY A 401 -17.78 -25.48 -26.66
CA GLY A 401 -16.33 -25.33 -26.79
C GLY A 401 -15.58 -26.64 -27.07
N MET A 402 -14.25 -26.55 -27.09
CA MET A 402 -13.36 -27.66 -27.45
C MET A 402 -12.47 -28.02 -26.26
N LEU A 403 -12.41 -29.32 -25.95
CA LEU A 403 -11.56 -29.88 -24.90
C LEU A 403 -10.53 -30.80 -25.53
N ASP A 404 -9.26 -30.49 -25.32
CA ASP A 404 -8.14 -31.35 -25.67
C ASP A 404 -7.53 -31.95 -24.39
N LEU A 405 -7.37 -33.27 -24.40
CA LEU A 405 -6.86 -34.06 -23.28
C LEU A 405 -5.58 -34.74 -23.72
N CYS A 406 -4.45 -34.35 -23.13
CA CYS A 406 -3.18 -34.99 -23.39
C CYS A 406 -2.66 -35.68 -22.13
N LYS A 407 -2.44 -36.99 -22.23
CA LYS A 407 -1.67 -37.74 -21.24
C LYS A 407 -0.27 -37.93 -21.82
N ASN A 408 0.74 -37.26 -21.28
CA ASN A 408 2.11 -37.59 -21.63
C ASN A 408 2.40 -39.02 -21.14
N SER A 409 3.03 -39.79 -22.04
CA SER A 409 3.29 -41.23 -21.94
C SER A 409 4.22 -41.59 -20.79
#